data_AF-A0A255ZAV8-F1
#
_entry.id   AF-A0A255ZAV8-F1
#
_cell.length_a   1.000
_cell.length_b   1.000
_cell.length_c   1.000
_cell.angle_alpha   90.00
_cell.angle_beta   90.00
_cell.angle_gamma   90.00
#
_symmetry.space_group_name_H-M   'P 1'
#
loop_
_entity.id
_entity.type
_entity.pdbx_description
1 polymer ?
#
loop_
_entity_poly.entity_id
_entity_poly.type
_entity_poly.pdbx_seq_one_letter_code
_entity_poly.pdbx_strand_id
1 'polypeptide(L)'
;MPTSVNILELSDFSLAEQQHFGRARDILALAVNFPSFRDRVLTAPYKETYFRLEGGRRISLKPTEIVQIISDGIERGTAADGIIDISIRKDPTIEEPVVGSTVPGKLPWRTGSWFIERCTTAGDTISPARHMIHEWLHVAGFVHKRQNGYRNDVAYLVGDVVRGILREIAAQKSDHQISEDLGIAAALDRSLEHLGED
;
A
#
# COMPACT_ATOMS: atom_id res chain seq x y z
N MET A 1 14.21 2.52 -13.51
CA MET A 1 14.79 1.78 -12.37
C MET A 1 13.63 1.34 -11.48
N PRO A 2 13.76 0.27 -10.68
CA PRO A 2 12.73 -0.06 -9.70
C PRO A 2 12.59 1.09 -8.70
N THR A 3 11.35 1.39 -8.30
CA THR A 3 11.05 2.41 -7.28
C THR A 3 11.37 1.84 -5.90
N SER A 4 12.17 2.56 -5.13
CA SER A 4 12.48 2.18 -3.74
C SER A 4 11.43 2.75 -2.80
N VAL A 5 11.20 2.06 -1.67
CA VAL A 5 10.37 2.57 -0.58
C VAL A 5 11.22 2.63 0.66
N ASN A 6 11.23 3.77 1.34
CA ASN A 6 12.13 4.03 2.45
C ASN A 6 11.35 4.58 3.64
N ILE A 7 11.59 4.02 4.83
CA ILE A 7 11.04 4.58 6.07
C ILE A 7 12.13 5.47 6.67
N LEU A 8 11.87 6.77 6.69
CA LEU A 8 12.69 7.77 7.37
C LEU A 8 12.45 7.72 8.88
N GLU A 9 11.19 7.66 9.31
CA GLU A 9 10.82 7.73 10.73
C GLU A 9 9.46 7.10 11.03
N LEU A 10 9.33 6.45 12.19
CA LEU A 10 8.07 5.99 12.77
C LEU A 10 7.96 6.52 14.21
N SER A 11 7.45 7.75 14.38
CA SER A 11 7.37 8.42 15.67
C SER A 11 6.25 7.83 16.54
N ASP A 12 6.58 7.52 17.79
CA ASP A 12 5.67 6.96 18.81
C ASP A 12 5.20 5.51 18.55
N PHE A 13 5.89 4.78 17.65
CA PHE A 13 5.67 3.35 17.44
C PHE A 13 6.47 2.52 18.45
N SER A 14 5.84 1.51 19.04
CA SER A 14 6.52 0.42 19.76
C SER A 14 7.36 -0.42 18.80
N LEU A 15 8.30 -1.21 19.34
CA LEU A 15 9.17 -2.07 18.53
C LEU A 15 8.38 -3.04 17.64
N ALA A 16 7.30 -3.63 18.16
CA ALA A 16 6.46 -4.55 17.40
C ALA A 16 5.73 -3.85 16.23
N GLU A 17 5.21 -2.63 16.47
CA GLU A 17 4.59 -1.82 15.43
C GLU A 17 5.62 -1.39 14.37
N GLN A 18 6.84 -1.01 14.78
CA GLN A 18 7.92 -0.65 13.85
C GLN A 18 8.30 -1.83 12.94
N GLN A 19 8.48 -3.03 13.51
CA GLN A 19 8.77 -4.25 12.74
C GLN A 19 7.62 -4.58 11.79
N HIS A 20 6.37 -4.43 12.24
CA HIS A 20 5.20 -4.68 11.42
C HIS A 20 5.11 -3.71 10.23
N PHE A 21 5.33 -2.43 10.47
CA PHE A 21 5.34 -1.41 9.41
C PHE A 21 6.57 -1.52 8.50
N GLY A 22 7.70 -2.03 8.99
CA GLY A 22 8.84 -2.43 8.16
C GLY A 22 8.45 -3.51 7.14
N ARG A 23 7.75 -4.56 7.57
CA ARG A 23 7.22 -5.59 6.65
C ARG A 23 6.19 -5.01 5.68
N ALA A 24 5.32 -4.11 6.14
CA ALA A 24 4.36 -3.43 5.28
C ALA A 24 5.04 -2.59 4.19
N ARG A 25 6.14 -1.89 4.53
CA ARG A 25 6.99 -1.21 3.56
C ARG A 25 7.56 -2.17 2.53
N ASP A 26 8.10 -3.31 2.97
CA ASP A 26 8.75 -4.27 2.06
C ASP A 26 7.74 -4.81 1.04
N ILE A 27 6.51 -5.12 1.47
CA ILE A 27 5.47 -5.57 0.54
C ILE A 27 4.93 -4.43 -0.32
N LEU A 28 4.89 -3.19 0.17
CA LEU A 28 4.57 -2.03 -0.67
C LEU A 28 5.59 -1.90 -1.80
N ALA A 29 6.89 -2.02 -1.49
CA ALA A 29 7.96 -2.00 -2.48
C ALA A 29 7.78 -3.13 -3.51
N LEU A 30 7.37 -4.32 -3.08
CA LEU A 30 7.03 -5.41 -3.99
C LEU A 30 5.85 -5.04 -4.91
N ALA A 31 4.79 -4.46 -4.36
CA ALA A 31 3.57 -4.13 -5.11
C ALA A 31 3.79 -3.04 -6.17
N VAL A 32 4.50 -1.96 -5.84
CA VAL A 32 4.73 -0.84 -6.78
C VAL A 32 5.69 -1.22 -7.92
N ASN A 33 6.53 -2.23 -7.71
CA ASN A 33 7.41 -2.79 -8.74
C ASN A 33 6.84 -4.03 -9.43
N PHE A 34 5.61 -4.44 -9.09
CA PHE A 34 5.00 -5.62 -9.68
C PHE A 34 4.65 -5.34 -11.16
N PRO A 35 4.84 -6.30 -12.10
CA PRO A 35 4.68 -6.04 -13.53
C PRO A 35 3.34 -5.42 -13.92
N SER A 36 2.25 -5.84 -13.29
CA SER A 36 0.90 -5.33 -13.59
C SER A 36 0.55 -4.01 -12.89
N PHE A 37 1.39 -3.49 -12.00
CA PHE A 37 1.13 -2.26 -11.26
C PHE A 37 0.89 -1.08 -12.18
N ARG A 38 1.80 -0.85 -13.12
CA ARG A 38 1.74 0.25 -14.09
C ARG A 38 0.43 0.22 -14.87
N ASP A 39 0.09 -0.92 -15.46
CA ASP A 39 -1.10 -1.04 -16.30
C ASP A 39 -2.39 -0.85 -15.50
N ARG A 40 -2.43 -1.34 -14.26
CA ARG A 40 -3.57 -1.13 -13.35
C ARG A 40 -3.74 0.32 -12.95
N VAL A 41 -2.65 1.06 -12.72
CA VAL A 41 -2.71 2.51 -12.47
C VAL A 41 -3.16 3.24 -13.74
N LEU A 42 -2.64 2.90 -14.92
CA LEU A 42 -3.03 3.55 -16.19
C LEU A 42 -4.52 3.39 -16.52
N THR A 43 -5.10 2.24 -16.17
CA THR A 43 -6.48 1.87 -16.53
C THR A 43 -7.47 2.03 -15.40
N ALA A 44 -7.05 2.51 -14.23
CA ALA A 44 -7.93 2.72 -13.09
C ALA A 44 -9.04 3.73 -13.42
N PRO A 45 -10.29 3.51 -12.95
CA PRO A 45 -11.45 4.32 -13.30
C PRO A 45 -11.49 5.62 -12.48
N TYR A 46 -10.49 6.48 -12.64
CA TYR A 46 -10.40 7.75 -11.94
C TYR A 46 -11.61 8.63 -12.25
N LYS A 47 -12.30 9.09 -11.21
CA LYS A 47 -13.27 10.18 -11.32
C LYS A 47 -12.59 11.53 -11.33
N GLU A 48 -11.50 11.66 -10.55
CA GLU A 48 -10.76 12.91 -10.37
C GLU A 48 -9.28 12.62 -10.14
N THR A 49 -8.42 13.46 -10.71
CA THR A 49 -6.95 13.32 -10.65
C THR A 49 -6.27 14.60 -10.19
N TYR A 50 -6.89 15.28 -9.21
CA TYR A 50 -6.42 16.59 -8.77
C TYR A 50 -5.06 16.52 -8.09
N PHE A 51 -4.17 17.38 -8.56
CA PHE A 51 -2.83 17.59 -8.08
C PHE A 51 -2.65 19.06 -7.71
N ARG A 52 -2.13 19.32 -6.51
CA ARG A 52 -1.86 20.67 -6.01
C ARG A 52 -0.40 21.02 -6.25
N LEU A 53 -0.17 21.99 -7.13
CA LEU A 53 1.16 22.53 -7.42
C LEU A 53 1.73 23.32 -6.24
N GLU A 54 3.03 23.59 -6.31
CA GLU A 54 3.66 24.66 -5.56
C GLU A 54 2.94 26.01 -5.87
N GLY A 55 2.63 26.79 -4.84
CA GLY A 55 1.73 27.96 -4.96
C GLY A 55 0.23 27.66 -4.82
N GLY A 56 -0.18 26.40 -4.66
CA GLY A 56 -1.54 26.03 -4.22
C GLY A 56 -2.58 25.86 -5.32
N ARG A 57 -2.25 26.20 -6.57
CA ARG A 57 -3.07 25.94 -7.76
C ARG A 57 -3.33 24.44 -7.92
N ARG A 58 -4.56 24.07 -8.29
CA ARG A 58 -4.94 22.68 -8.59
C ARG A 58 -5.03 22.46 -10.09
N ILE A 59 -4.50 21.34 -10.55
CA ILE A 59 -4.59 20.86 -11.93
C ILE A 59 -5.07 19.40 -11.91
N SER A 60 -5.55 18.88 -13.04
CA SER A 60 -5.82 17.45 -13.21
C SER A 60 -4.68 16.80 -13.98
N LEU A 61 -4.21 15.64 -13.52
CA LEU A 61 -3.17 14.88 -14.19
C LEU A 61 -3.75 13.70 -14.99
N LYS A 62 -3.11 13.34 -16.09
CA LYS A 62 -3.40 12.11 -16.84
C LYS A 62 -2.87 10.89 -16.07
N PRO A 63 -3.44 9.69 -16.27
CA PRO A 63 -2.92 8.46 -15.67
C PRO A 63 -1.43 8.21 -15.94
N THR A 64 -0.92 8.59 -17.12
CA THR A 64 0.50 8.50 -17.44
C THR A 64 1.38 9.36 -16.55
N GLU A 65 0.90 10.54 -16.15
CA GLU A 65 1.62 11.45 -15.24
C GLU A 65 1.58 10.92 -13.80
N ILE A 66 0.47 10.29 -13.40
CA ILE A 66 0.36 9.59 -12.10
C ILE A 66 1.39 8.47 -11.99
N VAL A 67 1.48 7.62 -13.02
CA VAL A 67 2.49 6.57 -13.09
C VAL A 67 3.89 7.16 -13.00
N GLN A 68 4.17 8.20 -13.78
CA GLN A 68 5.50 8.83 -13.77
C GLN A 68 5.88 9.33 -12.38
N ILE A 69 4.98 10.04 -11.70
CA ILE A 69 5.20 10.54 -10.34
C ILE A 69 5.54 9.41 -9.37
N ILE A 70 4.79 8.31 -9.41
CA ILE A 70 5.04 7.15 -8.53
C ILE A 70 6.37 6.48 -8.89
N SER A 71 6.60 6.20 -10.18
CA SER A 71 7.79 5.49 -10.64
C SER A 71 9.08 6.26 -10.37
N ASP A 72 9.04 7.58 -10.50
CA ASP A 72 10.17 8.47 -10.30
C ASP A 72 10.32 8.94 -8.84
N GLY A 73 9.44 8.54 -7.93
CA GLY A 73 9.50 8.97 -6.52
C GLY A 73 9.34 10.48 -6.34
N ILE A 74 8.52 11.14 -7.16
CA ILE A 74 8.41 12.61 -7.13
C ILE A 74 7.52 13.05 -5.99
N GLU A 75 8.12 13.68 -4.98
CA GLU A 75 7.40 14.39 -3.93
C GLU A 75 7.15 15.86 -4.31
N ARG A 76 6.15 16.50 -3.69
CA ARG A 76 5.80 17.87 -4.07
C ARG A 76 6.91 18.85 -3.72
N GLY A 77 7.50 19.45 -4.75
CA GLY A 77 8.57 20.44 -4.59
C GLY A 77 9.96 19.81 -4.49
N THR A 78 10.09 18.51 -4.76
CA THR A 78 11.37 17.80 -4.80
C THR A 78 11.71 17.38 -6.23
N ALA A 79 12.97 16.98 -6.45
CA ALA A 79 13.40 16.35 -7.69
C ALA A 79 13.07 14.85 -7.67
N ALA A 80 12.95 14.24 -8.85
CA ALA A 80 12.85 12.79 -8.98
C ALA A 80 14.12 12.11 -8.47
N ASP A 81 13.97 11.13 -7.56
CA ASP A 81 15.05 10.31 -7.03
C ASP A 81 14.74 8.81 -7.05
N GLY A 82 13.54 8.43 -7.47
CA GLY A 82 13.08 7.04 -7.51
C GLY A 82 12.70 6.47 -6.14
N ILE A 83 12.53 7.32 -5.12
CA ILE A 83 12.26 6.92 -3.73
C ILE A 83 10.88 7.39 -3.29
N ILE A 84 10.12 6.48 -2.67
CA ILE A 84 8.92 6.79 -1.90
C ILE A 84 9.34 6.88 -0.44
N ASP A 85 9.49 8.09 0.08
CA ASP A 85 9.84 8.32 1.47
C ASP A 85 8.61 8.29 2.39
N ILE A 86 8.76 7.56 3.50
CA ILE A 86 7.71 7.31 4.48
C ILE A 86 8.16 7.86 5.82
N SER A 87 7.37 8.76 6.38
CA SER A 87 7.53 9.22 7.76
C SER A 87 6.15 9.33 8.40
N ILE A 88 5.95 8.56 9.48
CA ILE A 88 4.63 8.40 10.11
C ILE A 88 4.72 8.75 11.59
N ARG A 89 3.84 9.63 12.04
CA ARG A 89 3.58 9.87 13.45
C ARG A 89 2.29 9.18 13.88
N LYS A 90 2.35 8.38 14.94
CA LYS A 90 1.17 7.81 15.58
C LYS A 90 0.39 8.92 16.30
N ASP A 91 -0.91 9.02 16.03
CA ASP A 91 -1.77 10.09 16.55
C ASP A 91 -3.01 9.50 17.25
N PRO A 92 -3.12 9.57 18.59
CA PRO A 92 -4.28 9.04 19.31
C PRO A 92 -5.54 9.90 19.15
N THR A 93 -5.45 11.10 18.55
CA THR A 93 -6.60 12.00 18.33
C THR A 93 -7.34 11.74 17.02
N ILE A 94 -6.80 10.88 16.16
CA ILE A 94 -7.47 10.47 14.92
C ILE A 94 -8.40 9.28 15.24
N GLU A 95 -9.70 9.52 15.16
CA GLU A 95 -10.74 8.53 15.44
C GLU A 95 -11.36 7.94 14.16
N GLU A 96 -12.02 6.78 14.27
CA GLU A 96 -12.75 6.17 13.17
C GLU A 96 -13.85 7.11 12.61
N PRO A 97 -14.09 7.12 11.29
CA PRO A 97 -13.51 6.23 10.27
C PRO A 97 -12.22 6.77 9.61
N VAL A 98 -11.62 7.83 10.14
CA VAL A 98 -10.42 8.46 9.55
C VAL A 98 -9.19 7.66 9.94
N VAL A 99 -8.42 7.19 8.96
CA VAL A 99 -7.20 6.40 9.21
C VAL A 99 -5.97 7.28 9.35
N GLY A 100 -5.84 8.30 8.50
CA GLY A 100 -4.70 9.20 8.51
C GLY A 100 -5.03 10.59 7.97
N SER A 101 -4.03 11.47 8.10
CA SER A 101 -4.13 12.87 7.70
C SER A 101 -2.76 13.35 7.23
N THR A 102 -2.69 13.74 5.97
CA THR A 102 -1.51 14.34 5.35
C THR A 102 -1.76 15.79 4.94
N VAL A 103 -0.79 16.67 5.21
CA VAL A 103 -0.74 17.99 4.58
C VAL A 103 0.03 17.84 3.26
N PRO A 104 -0.52 18.22 2.10
CA PRO A 104 0.14 17.93 0.83
C PRO A 104 1.55 18.52 0.73
N GLY A 105 2.52 17.69 0.34
CA GLY A 105 3.95 18.04 0.29
C GLY A 105 4.66 18.05 1.64
N LYS A 106 4.13 17.38 2.67
CA LYS A 106 4.75 17.37 4.00
C LYS A 106 4.79 15.98 4.63
N LEU A 107 5.97 15.64 5.14
CA LEU A 107 6.23 14.59 6.10
C LEU A 107 6.43 15.19 7.53
N PRO A 108 6.22 14.42 8.61
CA PRO A 108 5.48 13.16 8.65
C PRO A 108 3.98 13.37 8.43
N TRP A 109 3.28 12.36 7.91
CA TRP A 109 1.83 12.30 8.04
C TRP A 109 1.41 11.66 9.37
N ARG A 110 0.15 11.87 9.73
CA ARG A 110 -0.42 11.35 10.98
C ARG A 110 -1.26 10.12 10.67
N THR A 111 -1.14 9.07 11.48
CA THR A 111 -1.95 7.85 11.38
C THR A 111 -2.55 7.53 12.75
N GLY A 112 -3.84 7.19 12.78
CA GLY A 112 -4.55 6.87 14.02
C GLY A 112 -3.95 5.69 14.77
N SER A 113 -3.75 5.83 16.07
CA SER A 113 -3.21 4.76 16.93
C SER A 113 -4.01 3.46 16.80
N TRP A 114 -5.35 3.58 16.79
CA TRP A 114 -6.27 2.45 16.65
C TRP A 114 -6.00 1.60 15.39
N PHE A 115 -5.60 2.24 14.28
CA PHE A 115 -5.34 1.55 13.02
C PHE A 115 -4.01 0.79 13.07
N ILE A 116 -2.97 1.43 13.61
CA ILE A 116 -1.64 0.84 13.77
C ILE A 116 -1.73 -0.39 14.68
N GLU A 117 -2.37 -0.24 15.84
CA GLU A 117 -2.56 -1.32 16.82
C GLU A 117 -3.36 -2.47 16.20
N ARG A 118 -4.51 -2.19 15.58
CA ARG A 118 -5.36 -3.20 14.93
C ARG A 118 -4.59 -3.99 13.88
N CYS A 119 -3.89 -3.32 12.98
CA CYS A 119 -3.14 -3.99 11.91
C CYS A 119 -1.99 -4.83 12.47
N THR A 120 -1.29 -4.32 13.48
CA THR A 120 -0.18 -5.02 14.12
C THR A 120 -0.67 -6.28 14.84
N THR A 121 -1.72 -6.18 15.65
CA THR A 121 -2.32 -7.31 16.37
C THR A 121 -2.87 -8.37 15.41
N ALA A 122 -3.50 -7.96 14.30
CA ALA A 122 -4.03 -8.89 13.31
C ALA A 122 -2.96 -9.49 12.38
N GLY A 123 -1.71 -9.01 12.43
CA GLY A 123 -0.69 -9.39 11.45
C GLY A 123 -0.99 -8.92 10.02
N ASP A 124 -1.90 -7.95 9.84
CA ASP A 124 -2.28 -7.42 8.53
C ASP A 124 -1.25 -6.39 8.04
N THR A 125 -0.40 -6.81 7.11
CA THR A 125 0.59 -5.93 6.45
C THR A 125 0.03 -5.23 5.21
N ILE A 126 -1.05 -5.76 4.61
CA ILE A 126 -1.64 -5.23 3.38
C ILE A 126 -2.34 -3.90 3.65
N SER A 127 -3.09 -3.79 4.75
CA SER A 127 -3.79 -2.55 5.10
C SER A 127 -2.82 -1.38 5.33
N PRO A 128 -1.74 -1.53 6.13
CA PRO A 128 -0.71 -0.50 6.25
C PRO A 128 -0.01 -0.16 4.93
N ALA A 129 0.31 -1.14 4.07
CA ALA A 129 0.94 -0.88 2.76
C ALA A 129 0.02 -0.02 1.86
N ARG A 130 -1.27 -0.36 1.80
CA ARG A 130 -2.30 0.44 1.11
C ARG A 130 -2.42 1.86 1.69
N HIS A 131 -2.35 1.98 3.01
CA HIS A 131 -2.41 3.27 3.70
C HIS A 131 -1.19 4.14 3.41
N MET A 132 0.01 3.56 3.45
CA MET A 132 1.27 4.27 3.16
C MET A 132 1.27 4.89 1.77
N ILE A 133 0.89 4.14 0.72
CA ILE A 133 0.84 4.72 -0.63
C ILE A 133 -0.25 5.79 -0.77
N HIS A 134 -1.37 5.64 -0.06
CA HIS A 134 -2.43 6.65 -0.04
C HIS A 134 -1.93 7.98 0.51
N GLU A 135 -1.30 7.95 1.69
CA GLU A 135 -0.78 9.14 2.34
C GLU A 135 0.43 9.71 1.61
N TRP A 136 1.31 8.86 1.08
CA TRP A 136 2.41 9.32 0.24
C TRP A 136 1.92 10.04 -1.03
N LEU A 137 0.82 9.60 -1.66
CA LEU A 137 0.25 10.34 -2.80
C LEU A 137 -0.21 11.74 -2.40
N HIS A 138 -0.63 11.95 -1.16
CA HIS A 138 -0.85 13.31 -0.64
C HIS A 138 0.46 14.08 -0.48
N VAL A 139 1.54 13.46 -0.02
CA VAL A 139 2.89 14.05 0.00
C VAL A 139 3.31 14.45 -1.42
N ALA A 140 3.15 13.57 -2.41
CA ALA A 140 3.41 13.84 -3.81
C ALA A 140 2.59 15.02 -4.37
N GLY A 141 1.43 15.32 -3.78
CA GLY A 141 0.63 16.51 -4.09
C GLY A 141 -0.79 16.21 -4.55
N PHE A 142 -1.20 14.95 -4.62
CA PHE A 142 -2.58 14.58 -4.93
C PHE A 142 -3.51 15.00 -3.81
N VAL A 143 -4.72 15.45 -4.15
CA VAL A 143 -5.70 15.91 -3.16
C VAL A 143 -7.10 15.40 -3.50
N HIS A 144 -7.84 15.11 -2.44
CA HIS A 144 -9.24 14.71 -2.56
C HIS A 144 -10.15 15.88 -2.95
N LYS A 145 -11.18 15.60 -3.76
CA LYS A 145 -12.29 16.54 -3.99
C LYS A 145 -13.35 16.33 -2.90
N ARG A 146 -13.52 17.34 -2.04
CA ARG A 146 -14.52 17.32 -0.93
C ARG A 146 -15.95 16.96 -1.36
N GLN A 147 -16.33 17.26 -2.61
CA GLN A 147 -17.71 17.11 -3.11
C GLN A 147 -18.01 15.74 -3.77
N ASN A 148 -17.03 14.83 -3.93
CA ASN A 148 -17.24 13.54 -4.61
C ASN A 148 -17.38 12.35 -3.63
N GLY A 149 -17.65 12.62 -2.35
CA GLY A 149 -17.71 11.58 -1.32
C GLY A 149 -16.40 10.80 -1.14
N TYR A 150 -15.26 11.36 -1.56
CA TYR A 150 -13.91 10.78 -1.40
C TYR A 150 -13.75 9.39 -2.04
N ARG A 151 -14.42 9.11 -3.16
CA ARG A 151 -14.32 7.81 -3.87
C ARG A 151 -13.79 7.99 -5.28
N ASN A 152 -12.95 7.05 -5.70
CA ASN A 152 -12.33 6.95 -7.03
C ASN A 152 -11.39 8.13 -7.39
N ASP A 153 -10.71 8.71 -6.40
CA ASP A 153 -9.57 9.59 -6.61
C ASP A 153 -8.25 8.79 -6.62
N VAL A 154 -7.15 9.49 -6.92
CA VAL A 154 -5.84 8.89 -7.12
C VAL A 154 -5.38 8.08 -5.91
N ALA A 155 -5.42 8.67 -4.72
CA ALA A 155 -4.89 8.04 -3.52
C ALA A 155 -5.69 6.79 -3.13
N TYR A 156 -7.02 6.80 -3.26
CA TYR A 156 -7.81 5.59 -3.00
C TYR A 156 -7.61 4.51 -4.07
N LEU A 157 -7.67 4.86 -5.36
CA LEU A 157 -7.57 3.87 -6.43
C LEU A 157 -6.19 3.23 -6.49
N VAL A 158 -5.12 4.00 -6.34
CA VAL A 158 -3.76 3.44 -6.31
C VAL A 158 -3.56 2.56 -5.07
N GLY A 159 -4.08 2.98 -3.91
CA GLY A 159 -4.10 2.12 -2.72
C GLY A 159 -4.85 0.80 -2.93
N ASP A 160 -5.96 0.82 -3.66
CA ASP A 160 -6.73 -0.37 -4.01
C ASP A 160 -6.00 -1.26 -5.04
N VAL A 161 -5.26 -0.66 -5.99
CA VAL A 161 -4.36 -1.39 -6.90
C VAL A 161 -3.28 -2.13 -6.12
N VAL A 162 -2.59 -1.47 -5.18
CA VAL A 162 -1.59 -2.09 -4.31
C VAL A 162 -2.20 -3.27 -3.54
N ARG A 163 -3.35 -3.08 -2.91
CA ARG A 163 -4.06 -4.16 -2.21
C ARG A 163 -4.40 -5.33 -3.13
N GLY A 164 -4.88 -5.07 -4.34
CA GLY A 164 -5.22 -6.09 -5.32
C GLY A 164 -4.02 -6.94 -5.72
N ILE A 165 -2.88 -6.31 -5.99
CA ILE A 165 -1.62 -6.98 -6.33
C ILE A 165 -1.11 -7.82 -5.16
N LEU A 166 -1.14 -7.29 -3.93
CA LEU A 166 -0.68 -8.03 -2.76
C LEU A 166 -1.51 -9.28 -2.49
N ARG A 167 -2.83 -9.20 -2.71
CA ARG A 167 -3.73 -10.36 -2.60
C ARG A 167 -3.47 -11.40 -3.69
N GLU A 168 -3.19 -10.95 -4.92
CA GLU A 168 -2.81 -11.83 -6.02
C GLU A 168 -1.50 -12.58 -5.73
N ILE A 169 -0.48 -11.88 -5.23
CA ILE A 169 0.80 -12.49 -4.83
C ILE A 169 0.59 -13.50 -3.70
N ALA A 170 -0.25 -13.18 -2.71
CA ALA A 170 -0.56 -14.09 -1.61
C ALA A 170 -1.26 -15.37 -2.10
N ALA A 171 -2.22 -15.24 -3.03
CA ALA A 171 -2.94 -16.38 -3.62
C ALA A 171 -2.00 -17.28 -4.44
N GLN A 172 -1.09 -16.70 -5.24
CA GLN A 172 -0.11 -17.48 -6.00
C GLN A 172 0.82 -18.28 -5.08
N LYS A 173 1.20 -17.73 -3.93
CA LYS A 173 2.05 -18.43 -2.94
C LYS A 173 1.31 -19.57 -2.25
N SER A 174 0.04 -19.39 -1.90
CA SER A 174 -0.77 -20.48 -1.34
C SER A 174 -0.95 -21.61 -2.35
N ASP A 175 -1.13 -21.29 -3.64
CA ASP A 175 -1.28 -22.29 -4.69
C ASP A 175 0.03 -23.06 -4.95
N HIS A 176 1.19 -22.41 -4.81
CA HIS A 176 2.48 -23.08 -4.90
C HIS A 176 2.79 -23.96 -3.68
N GLN A 177 2.32 -23.59 -2.48
CA GLN A 177 2.38 -24.48 -1.31
C GLN A 177 1.47 -25.71 -1.48
N ILE A 178 0.28 -25.54 -2.08
CA ILE A 178 -0.59 -26.66 -2.45
C ILE A 178 0.05 -27.54 -3.54
N SER A 179 0.82 -26.95 -4.47
CA SER A 179 1.56 -27.69 -5.50
C SER A 179 2.77 -28.48 -4.98
N GLU A 180 3.41 -28.06 -3.89
CA GLU A 180 4.47 -28.84 -3.22
C GLU A 180 3.89 -29.93 -2.30
N ASP A 181 2.71 -29.69 -1.71
CA ASP A 181 2.05 -30.64 -0.80
C ASP A 181 1.19 -31.72 -1.51
N LEU A 182 0.84 -31.52 -2.79
CA LEU A 182 0.20 -32.57 -3.61
C LEU A 182 1.15 -33.75 -3.92
N GLY A 183 2.45 -33.60 -3.69
CA GLY A 183 3.42 -34.72 -3.66
C GLY A 183 3.39 -35.54 -2.36
N ILE A 184 2.84 -34.98 -1.27
CA ILE A 184 2.82 -35.60 0.06
C ILE A 184 1.44 -36.17 0.40
N ALA A 185 0.35 -35.53 -0.06
CA ALA A 185 -1.02 -36.03 0.13
C ALA A 185 -1.28 -37.38 -0.57
N ALA A 186 -0.60 -37.66 -1.70
CA ALA A 186 -0.70 -38.95 -2.40
C ALA A 186 0.07 -40.11 -1.71
N ALA A 187 0.80 -39.84 -0.62
CA ALA A 187 1.45 -40.83 0.22
C ALA A 187 0.64 -41.15 1.49
N LEU A 188 -0.22 -40.25 1.96
CA LEU A 188 -1.11 -40.51 3.10
C LEU A 188 -2.38 -41.28 2.72
N ASP A 189 -2.89 -41.09 1.49
CA ASP A 189 -4.12 -41.75 1.03
C ASP A 189 -3.91 -43.27 0.79
N ARG A 190 -2.69 -43.68 0.42
CA ARG A 190 -2.32 -45.10 0.26
C ARG A 190 -2.02 -45.83 1.57
N SER A 191 -1.86 -45.14 2.70
CA SER A 191 -1.66 -45.80 4.00
C SER A 191 -2.95 -46.06 4.78
N LEU A 192 -4.10 -45.58 4.28
CA LEU A 192 -5.41 -45.78 4.92
C LEU A 192 -6.27 -46.86 4.23
N GLU A 193 -5.91 -47.30 3.03
CA GLU A 193 -6.59 -48.41 2.33
C GLU A 193 -6.12 -49.82 2.78
N HIS A 194 -5.25 -49.95 3.79
CA HIS A 194 -4.73 -51.24 4.27
C HIS A 194 -5.03 -51.55 5.75
N LEU A 195 -5.98 -50.84 6.37
CA LEU A 195 -6.35 -51.08 7.77
C LEU A 195 -7.85 -51.34 7.97
N GLY A 196 -8.53 -51.82 6.92
CA GLY A 196 -9.98 -52.10 6.93
C GLY A 196 -10.37 -53.54 6.64
N GLU A 197 -9.42 -54.48 6.53
CA GLU A 197 -9.69 -55.92 6.46
C GLU A 197 -9.09 -56.60 7.70
N ASP A 198 -9.93 -56.71 8.74
CA ASP A 198 -10.12 -57.85 9.66
C ASP A 198 -10.82 -57.41 10.97
#